data_AF-A0A4Q3LJV9-F1
#
_entry.id   AF-A0A4Q3LJV9-F1
#
_cell.length_a   1.000
_cell.length_b   1.000
_cell.length_c   1.000
_cell.angle_alpha   90.00
_cell.angle_beta   90.00
_cell.angle_gamma   90.00
#
_symmetry.space_group_name_H-M   'P 1'
#
loop_
_entity.id
_entity.type
_entity.pdbx_description
1 polymer ?
#
loop_
_entity_poly.entity_id
_entity_poly.type
_entity_poly.pdbx_seq_one_letter_code
_entity_poly.pdbx_strand_id
1 'polypeptide(L)'
;MSRAWLGLAAMLLAGAAAAQGNPGHQNVTAGGALRPGIYGRIVLKGKQVPPPPVIYPQPVIASSALLPADAKPVYLYVPPGQVRKWKQNCAQWKACDEPVLFVRVDQSPSRWGRWRHLRDQEVALQEQY
;
A
#
# COMPACT_ATOMS: atom_id res chain seq x y z
N MET A 1 22.79 -19.89 -58.69
CA MET A 1 21.41 -19.90 -58.16
C MET A 1 21.50 -19.82 -56.64
N SER A 2 21.43 -18.60 -56.10
CA SER A 2 21.78 -18.28 -54.73
C SER A 2 20.62 -18.59 -53.78
N ARG A 3 20.82 -19.48 -52.81
CA ARG A 3 19.86 -19.74 -51.73
C ARG A 3 20.17 -18.75 -50.60
N ALA A 4 19.37 -17.70 -50.45
CA ALA A 4 19.41 -16.84 -49.27
C ALA A 4 18.21 -17.18 -48.39
N TRP A 5 18.47 -17.87 -47.28
CA TRP A 5 17.48 -18.12 -46.23
C TRP A 5 17.23 -16.82 -45.46
N LEU A 6 16.01 -16.29 -45.55
CA LEU A 6 15.56 -15.19 -44.69
C LEU A 6 15.23 -15.76 -43.30
N GLY A 7 16.18 -15.63 -42.37
CA GLY A 7 15.96 -15.94 -40.96
C GLY A 7 15.04 -14.89 -40.31
N LEU A 8 13.86 -15.31 -39.85
CA LEU A 8 12.99 -14.50 -38.99
C LEU A 8 13.61 -14.43 -37.58
N ALA A 9 14.22 -13.30 -37.23
CA ALA A 9 14.57 -12.98 -35.86
C ALA A 9 13.41 -12.22 -35.19
N ALA A 10 12.45 -12.94 -34.61
CA ALA A 10 11.43 -12.36 -33.74
C ALA A 10 12.04 -12.08 -32.36
N MET A 11 12.49 -10.84 -32.13
CA MET A 11 12.90 -10.38 -30.79
C MET A 11 11.65 -10.24 -29.91
N LEU A 12 11.47 -11.20 -29.00
CA LEU A 12 10.50 -11.13 -27.91
C LEU A 12 10.95 -10.07 -26.89
N LEU A 13 10.36 -8.87 -26.94
CA LEU A 13 10.42 -7.89 -25.87
C LEU A 13 9.59 -8.38 -24.69
N ALA A 14 10.21 -9.07 -23.73
CA ALA A 14 9.61 -9.34 -22.43
C ALA A 14 9.53 -8.02 -21.64
N GLY A 15 8.39 -7.34 -21.72
CA GLY A 15 8.11 -6.16 -20.91
C GLY A 15 7.97 -6.54 -19.43
N ALA A 16 8.93 -6.12 -18.61
CA ALA A 16 8.77 -6.17 -17.16
C ALA A 16 7.66 -5.19 -16.75
N ALA A 17 6.51 -5.70 -16.32
CA ALA A 17 5.48 -4.89 -15.69
C ALA A 17 6.02 -4.37 -14.34
N ALA A 18 6.61 -3.17 -14.35
CA ALA A 18 6.89 -2.45 -13.12
C ALA A 18 5.53 -2.14 -12.46
N ALA A 19 5.33 -2.59 -11.23
CA ALA A 19 4.19 -2.18 -10.42
C ALA A 19 4.27 -0.66 -10.22
N GLN A 20 3.48 0.09 -11.01
CA GLN A 20 3.43 1.54 -10.92
C GLN A 20 2.57 1.90 -9.71
N GLY A 21 3.22 2.27 -8.60
CA GLY A 21 2.52 2.94 -7.50
C GLY A 21 1.95 4.27 -7.99
N ASN A 22 0.76 4.66 -7.50
CA ASN A 22 0.16 5.95 -7.86
C ASN A 22 1.15 7.08 -7.51
N PRO A 23 1.53 7.96 -8.47
CA PRO A 23 2.51 9.02 -8.25
C PRO A 23 2.10 10.01 -7.15
N GLY A 24 0.81 10.04 -6.81
CA GLY A 24 0.26 10.81 -5.71
C GLY A 24 0.59 10.23 -4.32
N HIS A 25 1.05 8.99 -4.18
CA HIS A 25 1.42 8.42 -2.88
C HIS A 25 2.93 8.45 -2.69
N GLN A 26 3.39 9.07 -1.60
CA GLN A 26 4.80 9.12 -1.25
C GLN A 26 5.07 8.55 0.14
N ASN A 27 5.96 7.58 0.21
CA ASN A 27 6.59 7.17 1.46
C ASN A 27 7.60 8.25 1.84
N VAL A 28 7.25 9.06 2.83
CA VAL A 28 8.11 10.18 3.28
C VAL A 28 9.20 9.74 4.24
N THR A 29 9.10 8.52 4.78
CA THR A 29 10.16 7.91 5.61
C THR A 29 11.32 7.42 4.75
N ALA A 30 11.02 6.82 3.60
CA ALA A 30 12.02 6.25 2.67
C ALA A 30 12.35 7.17 1.47
N GLY A 31 11.59 8.24 1.26
CA GLY A 31 11.85 9.22 0.21
C GLY A 31 11.49 8.75 -1.20
N GLY A 32 10.27 8.28 -1.43
CA GLY A 32 9.87 7.86 -2.78
C GLY A 32 8.46 7.26 -2.88
N ALA A 33 8.19 6.58 -3.99
CA ALA A 33 6.92 5.88 -4.21
C ALA A 33 6.74 4.70 -3.24
N LEU A 34 5.50 4.25 -3.07
CA LEU A 34 5.17 3.09 -2.23
C LEU A 34 5.71 1.81 -2.87
N ARG A 35 6.42 1.01 -2.09
CA ARG A 35 7.03 -0.25 -2.55
C ARG A 35 6.86 -1.35 -1.50
N PRO A 36 6.61 -2.61 -1.90
CA PRO A 36 6.60 -3.74 -0.98
C PRO A 36 7.90 -3.83 -0.17
N GLY A 37 7.80 -4.19 1.11
CA GLY A 37 8.95 -4.25 2.02
C GLY A 37 9.52 -2.91 2.51
N ILE A 38 9.12 -1.78 1.93
CA ILE A 38 9.58 -0.44 2.35
C ILE A 38 8.50 0.24 3.17
N TYR A 39 8.58 0.09 4.49
CA TYR A 39 7.61 0.61 5.45
C TYR A 39 7.79 2.11 5.69
N GLY A 40 6.76 2.79 6.19
CA GLY A 40 6.82 4.25 6.33
C GLY A 40 5.48 4.94 6.45
N ARG A 41 5.55 6.24 6.72
CA ARG A 41 4.42 7.14 6.62
C ARG A 41 4.16 7.50 5.16
N ILE A 42 2.89 7.47 4.78
CA ILE A 42 2.43 7.79 3.43
C ILE A 42 1.77 9.17 3.43
N VAL A 43 2.17 10.00 2.47
CA VAL A 43 1.55 11.29 2.19
C VAL A 43 0.89 11.22 0.82
N LEU A 44 -0.32 11.75 0.72
CA LEU A 44 -1.02 11.97 -0.54
C LEU A 44 -0.66 13.37 -1.07
N LYS A 45 -0.08 13.43 -2.27
CA LYS A 45 0.34 14.67 -2.92
C LYS A 45 -0.63 15.07 -4.02
N GLY A 46 -1.46 16.07 -3.72
CA GLY A 46 -2.41 16.65 -4.66
C GLY A 46 -3.86 16.50 -4.19
N LYS A 47 -4.73 17.37 -4.69
CA LYS A 47 -6.14 17.43 -4.26
C LYS A 47 -7.02 16.29 -4.82
N GLN A 48 -6.60 15.68 -5.94
CA GLN A 48 -7.36 14.66 -6.66
C GLN A 48 -6.77 13.24 -6.49
N VAL A 49 -5.90 13.04 -5.50
CA VAL A 49 -5.34 11.71 -5.24
C VAL A 49 -6.35 10.91 -4.42
N PRO A 50 -6.86 9.77 -4.94
CA PRO A 50 -7.75 8.91 -4.17
C PRO A 50 -7.01 8.36 -2.94
N PRO A 51 -7.70 8.03 -1.84
CA PRO A 51 -7.07 7.36 -0.70
C PRO A 51 -6.44 6.03 -1.16
N PRO A 52 -5.25 5.66 -0.63
CA PRO A 52 -4.68 4.36 -0.92
C PRO A 52 -5.58 3.25 -0.37
N PRO A 53 -5.53 2.03 -0.93
CA PRO A 53 -6.22 0.90 -0.34
C PRO A 53 -5.68 0.67 1.08
N VAL A 54 -6.61 0.47 2.03
CA VAL A 54 -6.28 0.26 3.44
C VAL A 54 -6.63 -1.15 3.87
N ILE A 55 -6.06 -1.60 4.98
CA ILE A 55 -6.36 -2.91 5.57
C ILE A 55 -7.77 -2.93 6.16
N TYR A 56 -8.12 -1.88 6.92
CA TYR A 56 -9.44 -1.65 7.50
C TYR A 56 -9.85 -0.20 7.22
N PRO A 57 -11.12 0.07 6.88
CA PRO A 57 -11.61 1.42 6.64
C PRO A 57 -11.78 2.23 7.93
N GLN A 58 -11.90 1.57 9.09
CA GLN A 58 -11.96 2.22 10.39
C GLN A 58 -10.53 2.53 10.89
N PRO A 59 -10.19 3.78 11.24
CA PRO A 59 -8.88 4.09 11.82
C PRO A 59 -8.66 3.39 13.16
N VAL A 60 -7.45 2.88 13.36
CA VAL A 60 -7.03 2.22 14.60
C VAL A 60 -6.27 3.21 15.46
N ILE A 61 -6.66 3.35 16.72
CA ILE A 61 -5.99 4.18 17.73
C ILE A 61 -5.38 3.24 18.77
N ALA A 62 -4.11 3.45 19.13
CA ALA A 62 -3.42 2.57 20.08
C ALA A 62 -3.70 2.93 21.55
N SER A 63 -3.75 4.23 21.84
CA SER A 63 -4.05 4.75 23.17
C SER A 63 -5.56 5.05 23.33
N SER A 64 -5.95 5.41 24.54
CA SER A 64 -7.28 5.94 24.84
C SER A 64 -7.29 7.48 24.79
N ALA A 65 -6.41 8.08 23.98
CA ALA A 65 -6.35 9.53 23.86
C ALA A 65 -7.70 10.12 23.42
N LEU A 66 -8.08 11.24 24.04
CA LEU A 66 -9.18 12.05 23.57
C LEU A 66 -8.72 12.78 22.31
N LEU A 67 -9.21 12.33 21.16
CA LEU A 67 -8.94 12.99 19.88
C LEU A 67 -9.96 14.10 19.63
N PRO A 68 -9.54 15.23 19.02
CA PRO A 68 -10.46 16.18 18.43
C PRO A 68 -11.43 15.50 17.45
N ALA A 69 -12.66 16.00 17.37
CA ALA A 69 -13.67 15.44 16.47
C ALA A 69 -13.26 15.50 14.97
N ASP A 70 -12.35 16.41 14.63
CA ASP A 70 -11.82 16.64 13.28
C ASP A 70 -10.46 15.97 13.03
N ALA A 71 -9.95 15.16 13.97
CA ALA A 71 -8.69 14.46 13.82
C ALA A 71 -8.64 13.62 12.54
N LYS A 72 -7.68 13.94 11.66
CA LYS A 72 -7.52 13.26 10.38
C LYS A 72 -6.62 12.03 10.52
N PRO A 73 -6.99 10.90 9.90
CA PRO A 73 -6.18 9.71 9.98
C PRO A 73 -4.83 9.89 9.28
N VAL A 74 -3.82 9.26 9.85
CA VAL A 74 -2.49 9.15 9.26
C VAL A 74 -2.39 7.82 8.50
N TYR A 75 -1.81 7.87 7.30
CA TYR A 75 -1.61 6.68 6.48
C TYR A 75 -0.24 6.07 6.77
N LEU A 76 -0.22 4.84 7.28
CA LEU A 76 1.01 4.12 7.59
C LEU A 76 1.07 2.78 6.87
N TYR A 77 2.18 2.50 6.21
CA TYR A 77 2.50 1.15 5.73
C TYR A 77 3.47 0.49 6.71
N VAL A 78 3.00 -0.55 7.40
CA VAL A 78 3.63 -1.12 8.61
C VAL A 78 3.82 -2.63 8.42
N PRO A 79 4.89 -3.24 8.99
CA PRO A 79 5.05 -4.69 8.97
C PRO A 79 3.81 -5.41 9.54
N PRO A 80 3.30 -6.48 8.88
CA PRO A 80 2.04 -7.13 9.30
C PRO A 80 2.00 -7.60 10.76
N GLY A 81 3.15 -8.00 11.33
CA GLY A 81 3.24 -8.39 12.73
C GLY A 81 3.02 -7.22 13.70
N GLN A 82 3.43 -6.02 13.32
CA GLN A 82 3.26 -4.82 14.14
C GLN A 82 1.83 -4.29 14.06
N VAL A 83 1.17 -4.37 12.90
CA VAL A 83 -0.26 -4.03 12.75
C VAL A 83 -1.12 -4.82 13.75
N ARG A 84 -0.87 -6.13 13.89
CA ARG A 84 -1.60 -7.00 14.83
C ARG A 84 -1.37 -6.66 16.30
N LYS A 85 -0.22 -6.07 16.61
CA LYS A 85 0.23 -5.69 17.96
C LYS A 85 0.39 -4.18 18.02
N TRP A 86 -0.58 -3.44 17.47
CA TRP A 86 -0.42 -2.02 17.23
C TRP A 86 -0.13 -1.25 18.51
N LYS A 87 -0.86 -1.53 19.59
CA LYS A 87 -0.67 -0.91 20.91
C LYS A 87 0.77 -1.04 21.43
N GLN A 88 1.47 -2.13 21.12
CA GLN A 88 2.87 -2.34 21.53
C GLN A 88 3.89 -1.69 20.58
N ASN A 89 3.51 -1.39 19.33
CA ASN A 89 4.44 -0.94 18.29
C ASN A 89 4.25 0.53 17.88
N CYS A 90 3.15 1.18 18.30
CA CYS A 90 2.78 2.53 17.88
C CYS A 90 3.88 3.58 18.12
N ALA A 91 4.69 3.41 19.18
CA ALA A 91 5.75 4.34 19.54
C ALA A 91 6.84 4.43 18.47
N GLN A 92 7.16 3.32 17.80
CA GLN A 92 8.15 3.28 16.71
C GLN A 92 7.74 4.15 15.51
N TRP A 93 6.43 4.39 15.37
CA TRP A 93 5.83 5.17 14.29
C TRP A 93 5.41 6.57 14.73
N LYS A 94 5.62 6.93 16.02
CA LYS A 94 5.14 8.18 16.62
C LYS A 94 3.63 8.39 16.38
N ALA A 95 2.85 7.33 16.56
CA ALA A 95 1.43 7.30 16.21
C ALA A 95 0.56 6.59 17.27
N CYS A 96 0.95 6.69 18.55
CA CYS A 96 0.16 6.10 19.63
C CYS A 96 -1.17 6.81 19.85
N ASP A 97 -1.15 8.13 19.73
CA ASP A 97 -2.28 9.04 19.94
C ASP A 97 -2.82 9.57 18.61
N GLU A 98 -2.69 8.78 17.54
CA GLU A 98 -3.10 9.16 16.19
C GLU A 98 -4.11 8.13 15.66
N PRO A 99 -5.16 8.55 14.92
CA PRO A 99 -5.98 7.63 14.17
C PRO A 99 -5.18 7.10 12.97
N VAL A 100 -4.92 5.79 12.92
CA VAL A 100 -4.09 5.19 11.86
C VAL A 100 -4.93 4.40 10.86
N LEU A 101 -4.75 4.71 9.58
CA LEU A 101 -5.17 3.87 8.48
C LEU A 101 -3.96 3.11 7.94
N PHE A 102 -3.99 1.78 8.05
CA PHE A 102 -2.88 0.96 7.58
C PHE A 102 -2.99 0.74 6.07
N VAL A 103 -2.05 1.30 5.33
CA VAL A 103 -1.99 1.19 3.87
C VAL A 103 -1.62 -0.23 3.46
N ARG A 104 -2.35 -0.75 2.49
CA ARG A 104 -2.05 -1.99 1.79
C ARG A 104 -1.19 -1.66 0.58
N VAL A 105 -0.05 -2.32 0.44
CA VAL A 105 0.75 -2.29 -0.79
C VAL A 105 0.66 -3.66 -1.42
N ASP A 106 0.26 -3.72 -2.69
CA ASP A 106 0.14 -4.96 -3.44
C ASP A 106 1.43 -5.77 -3.38
N GLN A 107 1.32 -7.10 -3.28
CA GLN A 107 2.46 -8.03 -3.15
C GLN A 107 3.29 -7.87 -1.86
N SER A 108 2.84 -7.10 -0.87
CA SER A 108 3.50 -7.07 0.45
C SER A 108 3.53 -8.47 1.07
N PRO A 109 4.71 -8.97 1.50
CA PRO A 109 4.82 -10.26 2.15
C PRO A 109 4.14 -10.17 3.53
N SER A 110 2.91 -10.64 3.61
CA SER A 110 2.41 -11.15 4.89
C SER A 110 2.83 -12.59 5.00
N ARG A 111 3.32 -12.98 6.19
CA ARG A 111 3.49 -14.40 6.57
C ARG A 111 2.18 -15.22 6.44
N TRP A 112 1.05 -14.57 6.15
CA TRP A 112 -0.29 -15.13 6.21
C TRP A 112 -1.11 -15.04 4.92
N GLY A 113 -0.54 -14.63 3.77
CA GLY A 113 -1.19 -14.70 2.44
C GLY A 113 -2.54 -13.96 2.24
N ARG A 114 -3.16 -13.42 3.29
CA ARG A 114 -4.58 -13.04 3.31
C ARG A 114 -4.90 -11.58 3.00
N TRP A 115 -3.92 -10.75 2.68
CA TRP A 115 -4.25 -9.39 2.20
C TRP A 115 -5.03 -9.41 0.87
N ARG A 116 -4.90 -10.49 0.09
CA ARG A 116 -5.61 -10.66 -1.18
C ARG A 116 -7.12 -10.81 -0.98
N HIS A 117 -7.57 -11.65 -0.05
CA HIS A 117 -9.00 -11.89 0.18
C HIS A 117 -9.79 -10.67 0.65
N LEU A 118 -9.19 -9.78 1.44
CA LEU A 118 -9.86 -8.54 1.84
C LEU A 118 -10.03 -7.58 0.66
N ARG A 119 -9.06 -7.53 -0.28
CA ARG A 119 -9.20 -6.76 -1.52
C ARG A 119 -10.31 -7.35 -2.39
N ASP A 120 -10.35 -8.67 -2.52
CA ASP A 120 -11.36 -9.34 -3.33
C ASP A 120 -12.78 -9.13 -2.73
N GLN A 121 -12.91 -9.07 -1.40
CA GLN A 121 -14.16 -8.69 -0.73
C GLN A 121 -14.54 -7.22 -0.94
N GLU A 122 -13.59 -6.29 -0.85
CA GLU A 122 -13.85 -4.86 -1.07
C GLU A 122 -14.26 -4.57 -2.53
N VAL A 123 -13.58 -5.19 -3.51
CA VAL A 123 -13.96 -5.11 -4.93
C VAL A 123 -15.35 -5.70 -5.15
N ALA A 124 -15.66 -6.86 -4.56
CA ALA A 124 -16.99 -7.45 -4.66
C ALA A 124 -18.09 -6.56 -4.05
N LEU A 125 -17.80 -5.83 -2.97
CA LEU A 125 -18.73 -4.85 -2.40
C LEU A 125 -18.87 -3.61 -3.30
N GLN A 126 -17.80 -3.16 -3.94
CA GLN A 126 -17.83 -2.01 -4.85
C GLN A 126 -18.54 -2.33 -6.18
N GLU A 127 -18.46 -3.57 -6.67
CA GLU A 127 -19.19 -4.02 -7.86
C GLU A 127 -20.70 -4.21 -7.63
N GLN A 128 -21.16 -4.17 -6.37
CA GLN A 128 -22.58 -4.26 -6.00
C GLN A 128 -23.30 -2.90 -5.91
N TYR A 129 -22.59 -1.80 -6.17
CA TYR A 129 -23.14 -0.44 -6.21
C TYR A 129 -22.94 0.19 -7.59
#